data_AF-A0A957DCQ1-F1
#
_entry.id   AF-A0A957DCQ1-F1
#
_cell.length_a   1.000
_cell.length_b   1.000
_cell.length_c   1.000
_cell.angle_alpha   90.00
_cell.angle_beta   90.00
_cell.angle_gamma   90.00
#
_symmetry.space_group_name_H-M   'P 1'
#
loop_
_entity.id
_entity.type
_entity.pdbx_description
1 polymer ?
#
loop_
_entity_poly.entity_id
_entity_poly.type
_entity_poly.pdbx_seq_one_letter_code
_entity_poly.pdbx_strand_id
1 'polypeptide(L)'
;MIEPELITVLEGPTPEFQLTPQLWSHSIYEGPEAAQVAFCELRTASGEDIKRRCLQAWHEGRPVKLDFPDEIRMRQQIDVVAMRLRQVEEGTVLMLWVTQPFLESEEDAFEEEEGDDDDTYSY
;
A
#
# COMPACT_ATOMS: atom_id res chain seq x y z
N MET A 1 19.84 -10.82 7.12
CA MET A 1 18.57 -10.11 6.82
C MET A 1 18.68 -8.71 7.40
N ILE A 2 18.26 -7.68 6.66
CA ILE A 2 18.23 -6.30 7.16
C ILE A 2 16.96 -6.12 7.99
N GLU A 3 17.08 -5.61 9.22
CA GLU A 3 15.93 -5.37 10.08
C GLU A 3 15.14 -4.12 9.61
N PRO A 4 13.80 -4.24 9.42
CA PRO A 4 12.97 -3.12 8.99
C PRO A 4 12.81 -2.06 10.08
N GLU A 5 12.57 -0.83 9.67
CA GLU A 5 12.06 0.22 10.55
C GLU A 5 10.54 0.12 10.64
N LEU A 6 9.99 0.01 11.86
CA LEU A 6 8.55 -0.18 12.06
C LEU A 6 7.84 1.13 12.43
N ILE A 7 6.70 1.34 11.78
CA ILE A 7 5.65 2.26 12.22
C ILE A 7 4.58 1.39 12.88
N THR A 8 4.46 1.45 14.20
CA THR A 8 3.58 0.55 14.96
C THR A 8 2.30 1.27 15.37
N VAL A 9 1.15 0.77 14.92
CA VAL A 9 -0.16 1.18 15.44
C VAL A 9 -0.35 0.52 16.81
N LEU A 10 -0.26 1.31 17.87
CA LEU A 10 -0.41 0.85 19.25
C LEU A 10 -1.89 0.79 19.67
N GLU A 11 -2.67 1.79 19.27
CA GLU A 11 -4.08 1.94 19.62
C GLU A 11 -4.85 2.47 18.41
N GLY A 12 -6.10 2.02 18.26
CA GLY A 12 -6.98 2.41 17.16
C GLY A 12 -7.53 1.20 16.40
N PRO A 13 -8.47 1.44 15.46
CA PRO A 13 -8.95 0.41 14.56
C PRO A 13 -7.86 0.00 13.55
N THR A 14 -8.09 -1.13 12.88
CA THR A 14 -7.35 -1.50 11.67
C THR A 14 -7.37 -0.33 10.68
N PRO A 15 -6.23 0.07 10.08
CA PRO A 15 -6.20 1.12 9.08
C PRO A 15 -7.05 0.75 7.86
N GLU A 16 -7.85 1.71 7.39
CA GLU A 16 -8.55 1.56 6.11
C GLU A 16 -7.60 1.90 4.96
N PHE A 17 -7.40 0.94 4.05
CA PHE A 17 -6.56 1.10 2.87
C PHE A 17 -7.43 1.44 1.67
N GLN A 18 -7.22 2.63 1.12
CA GLN A 18 -7.92 3.11 -0.06
C GLN A 18 -7.02 2.92 -1.28
N LEU A 19 -7.53 2.27 -2.33
CA LEU A 19 -6.81 2.21 -3.61
C LEU A 19 -6.60 3.63 -4.13
N THR A 20 -5.37 3.94 -4.51
CA THR A 20 -5.01 5.29 -4.93
C THR A 20 -5.28 5.44 -6.43
N PRO A 21 -6.28 6.22 -6.89
CA PRO A 21 -6.64 6.33 -8.31
C PRO A 21 -5.66 7.20 -9.11
N GLN A 22 -4.51 7.55 -8.54
CA GLN A 22 -3.67 8.62 -9.08
C GLN A 22 -2.48 8.02 -9.85
N LEU A 23 -2.39 8.37 -11.14
CA LEU A 23 -1.40 7.88 -12.11
C LEU A 23 0.07 7.89 -11.65
N TRP A 24 0.44 8.67 -10.63
CA TRP A 24 1.80 8.68 -10.07
C TRP A 24 2.12 7.40 -9.27
N SER A 25 1.13 6.67 -8.76
CA SER A 25 1.34 5.42 -8.02
C SER A 25 2.00 4.35 -8.89
N HIS A 26 1.60 4.26 -10.16
CA HIS A 26 2.21 3.37 -11.16
C HIS A 26 3.65 3.74 -11.50
N SER A 27 4.05 5.01 -11.32
CA SER A 27 5.43 5.46 -11.56
C SER A 27 6.34 5.30 -10.34
N ILE A 28 5.80 5.02 -9.15
CA ILE A 28 6.57 4.88 -7.91
C ILE A 28 6.98 3.43 -7.63
N TYR A 29 6.28 2.46 -8.21
CA TYR A 29 6.56 1.04 -7.98
C TYR A 29 6.64 0.28 -9.30
N GLU A 30 7.87 0.06 -9.76
CA GLU A 30 8.22 -0.98 -10.75
C GLU A 30 8.97 -2.10 -10.01
N GLY A 31 8.22 -2.98 -9.35
CA GLY A 31 8.75 -4.17 -8.70
C GLY A 31 8.70 -5.40 -9.61
N PRO A 32 9.42 -6.49 -9.27
CA PRO A 32 9.34 -7.76 -10.00
C PRO A 32 7.98 -8.45 -9.85
N GLU A 33 7.21 -8.09 -8.82
CA GLU A 33 5.87 -8.60 -8.55
C GLU A 33 4.82 -7.53 -8.82
N ALA A 34 3.66 -7.95 -9.35
CA ALA A 34 2.51 -7.08 -9.50
C ALA A 34 2.02 -6.67 -8.10
N ALA A 35 2.20 -5.38 -7.77
CA ALA A 35 1.69 -4.79 -6.55
C ALA A 35 0.97 -3.49 -6.87
N GLN A 36 -0.07 -3.20 -6.12
CA GLN A 36 -0.77 -1.92 -6.16
C GLN A 36 -0.38 -1.06 -4.97
N VAL A 37 -0.47 0.26 -5.13
CA VAL A 37 -0.23 1.21 -4.06
C VAL A 37 -1.56 1.65 -3.45
N ALA A 38 -1.74 1.32 -2.18
CA ALA A 38 -2.85 1.80 -1.38
C ALA A 38 -2.42 2.96 -0.48
N PHE A 39 -3.40 3.73 -0.04
CA PHE A 39 -3.25 4.90 0.80
C PHE A 39 -3.98 4.73 2.12
N CYS A 40 -3.37 5.16 3.22
CA CYS A 40 -4.06 5.27 4.51
C CYS A 40 -3.60 6.49 5.31
N GLU A 41 -4.48 6.98 6.20
CA GLU A 41 -4.19 8.07 7.12
C GLU A 41 -4.23 7.58 8.57
N LEU A 42 -3.22 7.96 9.36
CA LEU A 42 -3.11 7.62 10.77
C LEU A 42 -2.96 8.89 11.60
N ARG A 43 -3.56 8.91 12.80
CA ARG A 43 -3.27 9.95 13.79
C ARG A 43 -1.95 9.64 14.48
N THR A 44 -1.15 10.67 14.74
CA THR A 44 0.12 10.52 15.43
C THR A 44 0.39 11.67 16.39
N ALA A 45 0.92 11.34 17.57
CA ALA A 45 1.43 12.31 18.53
C ALA A 45 2.91 12.66 18.29
N SER A 46 3.60 11.95 17.39
CA SER A 46 5.06 12.05 17.20
C SER A 46 5.46 11.92 15.73
N GLY A 47 4.70 12.55 14.84
CA GLY A 47 4.89 12.45 13.39
C GLY A 47 6.31 12.79 12.91
N GLU A 48 6.92 13.85 13.43
CA GLU A 48 8.27 14.28 13.03
C GLU A 48 9.36 13.26 13.42
N ASP A 49 9.22 12.61 14.58
CA ASP A 49 10.16 11.55 14.98
C ASP A 49 10.05 10.33 14.06
N ILE A 50 8.82 9.87 13.80
CA ILE A 50 8.53 8.78 12.87
C ILE A 50 9.15 9.07 11.50
N LYS A 51 8.89 10.27 10.96
CA LYS A 51 9.42 10.69 9.67
C LYS A 51 10.94 10.65 9.64
N ARG A 52 11.62 11.16 10.67
CA ARG A 52 13.09 11.17 10.74
C ARG A 52 13.66 9.76 10.73
N ARG A 53 13.13 8.85 11.57
CA ARG A 53 13.59 7.46 11.64
C ARG A 53 13.40 6.73 10.31
N CYS A 54 12.26 6.92 9.66
CA CYS A 54 11.96 6.26 8.39
C CYS A 54 12.80 6.81 7.23
N LEU A 55 13.02 8.13 7.16
CA LEU A 55 13.95 8.72 6.18
C LEU A 55 15.38 8.19 6.37
N GLN A 56 15.83 8.06 7.62
CA GLN A 56 17.13 7.48 7.93
C GLN A 56 17.21 6.02 7.48
N ALA A 57 16.18 5.22 7.77
CA ALA A 57 16.10 3.82 7.36
C ALA A 57 16.18 3.66 5.84
N TRP A 58 15.39 4.44 5.08
CA TRP A 58 15.46 4.41 3.61
C TRP A 58 16.83 4.83 3.07
N HIS A 59 17.47 5.85 3.66
CA HIS A 59 18.83 6.25 3.29
C HIS A 59 19.86 5.14 3.54
N GLU A 60 19.64 4.30 4.55
CA GLU A 60 20.46 3.12 4.87
C GLU A 60 20.07 1.88 4.03
N GLY A 61 19.08 1.99 3.14
CA GLY A 61 18.56 0.85 2.37
C GLY A 61 17.74 -0.15 3.21
N ARG A 62 17.29 0.26 4.41
CA ARG A 62 16.41 -0.55 5.25
C ARG A 62 14.94 -0.31 4.87
N PRO A 63 14.12 -1.37 4.75
CA PRO A 63 12.71 -1.22 4.46
C PRO A 63 11.97 -0.58 5.64
N VAL A 64 10.88 0.13 5.35
CA VAL A 64 9.96 0.67 6.34
C VAL A 64 8.65 -0.10 6.24
N LYS A 65 8.13 -0.59 7.36
CA LYS A 65 6.86 -1.34 7.40
C LYS A 65 5.88 -0.70 8.38
N LEU A 66 4.61 -0.70 8.01
CA LEU A 66 3.50 -0.42 8.91
C LEU A 66 3.07 -1.71 9.58
N ASP A 67 3.10 -1.74 10.91
CA ASP A 67 2.71 -2.87 11.75
C ASP A 67 1.42 -2.51 12.51
N PHE A 68 0.35 -3.24 12.24
CA PHE A 68 -1.00 -2.89 12.67
C PHE A 68 -1.82 -4.14 13.06
N PRO A 69 -2.80 -4.04 13.96
CA PRO A 69 -3.72 -5.13 14.24
C PRO A 69 -4.78 -5.23 13.13
N ASP A 70 -5.14 -6.45 12.73
CA ASP A 70 -6.32 -6.70 11.91
C ASP A 70 -7.62 -6.73 12.75
N GLU A 71 -8.75 -7.04 12.11
CA GLU A 71 -10.06 -7.08 12.76
C GLU A 71 -10.16 -8.08 13.92
N ILE A 72 -9.34 -9.13 13.90
CA ILE A 72 -9.24 -10.14 14.97
C ILE A 72 -8.03 -9.93 15.88
N ARG A 73 -7.40 -8.74 15.80
CA ARG A 73 -6.23 -8.30 16.57
C ARG A 73 -4.94 -9.10 16.33
N MET A 74 -4.81 -9.80 15.22
CA MET A 74 -3.53 -10.35 14.79
C MET A 74 -2.67 -9.26 14.16
N ARG A 75 -1.35 -9.29 14.41
CA ARG A 75 -0.42 -8.28 13.90
C ARG A 75 -0.06 -8.57 12.45
N GLN A 76 -0.35 -7.62 11.58
CA GLN A 76 -0.04 -7.63 10.17
C GLN A 76 1.04 -6.58 9.87
N GLN A 77 1.87 -6.85 8.87
CA GLN A 77 2.88 -5.92 8.39
C GLN A 77 2.76 -5.69 6.89
N ILE A 78 2.90 -4.43 6.48
CA ILE A 78 2.85 -4.02 5.07
C ILE A 78 3.96 -3.02 4.76
N ASP A 79 4.56 -3.10 3.57
CA ASP A 79 5.64 -2.20 3.17
C ASP A 79 5.13 -0.80 2.88
N VAL A 80 5.86 0.20 3.38
CA VAL A 80 5.61 1.62 3.16
C VAL A 80 6.56 2.11 2.07
N VAL A 81 5.99 2.63 0.98
CA VAL A 81 6.76 3.17 -0.16
C VAL A 81 6.89 4.68 -0.13
N ALA A 82 5.96 5.38 0.52
CA ALA A 82 6.05 6.81 0.73
C ALA A 82 5.32 7.24 2.00
N MET A 83 5.70 8.40 2.53
CA MET A 83 4.99 9.01 3.65
C MET A 83 5.00 10.53 3.60
N ARG A 84 3.99 11.13 4.21
CA ARG A 84 3.88 12.57 4.38
C ARG A 84 3.21 12.90 5.71
N LEU A 85 3.62 14.02 6.32
CA LEU A 85 2.91 14.60 7.45
C LEU A 85 2.00 15.72 6.95
N ARG A 86 0.77 15.77 7.47
CA ARG A 86 -0.19 16.85 7.25
C ARG A 86 -0.63 17.41 8.60
N GLN A 87 -0.52 18.73 8.75
CA GLN A 87 -1.04 19.40 9.93
C GLN A 87 -2.52 19.70 9.74
N VAL A 88 -3.34 19.34 10.72
CA VAL A 88 -4.77 19.69 10.82
C VAL A 88 -5.04 20.34 12.18
N GLU A 89 -6.26 20.86 12.37
CA GLU A 89 -6.64 21.53 13.64
C GLU A 89 -6.54 20.58 14.84
N GLU A 90 -6.88 19.29 14.64
CA GLU A 90 -6.89 18.25 15.68
C GLU A 90 -5.53 17.54 15.84
N GLY A 91 -4.45 18.07 15.25
CA GLY A 91 -3.09 17.55 15.41
C GLY A 91 -2.42 17.15 14.09
N THR A 92 -1.47 16.21 14.17
CA THR A 92 -0.68 15.76 13.01
C THR A 92 -1.24 14.45 12.47
N VAL A 93 -1.46 14.41 11.16
CA VAL A 93 -1.86 13.22 10.41
C VAL A 93 -0.64 12.67 9.66
N LEU A 94 -0.38 11.37 9.83
CA LEU A 94 0.59 10.61 9.08
C LEU A 94 -0.11 9.95 7.90
N MET A 95 0.22 10.42 6.70
CA MET A 95 -0.24 9.88 5.42
C MET A 95 0.77 8.85 4.92
N LEU A 96 0.32 7.63 4.64
CA LEU A 96 1.18 6.54 4.19
C LEU A 96 0.69 5.99 2.85
N TRP A 97 1.65 5.65 2.00
CA TRP A 97 1.44 4.85 0.80
C TRP A 97 2.12 3.51 1.00
N VAL A 98 1.37 2.44 0.75
CA VAL A 98 1.78 1.06 1.07
C VAL A 98 1.58 0.15 -0.13
N THR A 99 2.41 -0.89 -0.25
CA THR A 99 2.26 -1.89 -1.32
C THR A 99 1.35 -3.01 -0.87
N GLN A 100 0.28 -3.25 -1.62
CA GLN A 100 -0.56 -4.44 -1.47
C GLN A 100 -0.30 -5.38 -2.64
N PRO A 101 -0.34 -6.71 -2.41
CA PRO A 101 -0.34 -7.66 -3.52
C PRO A 101 -1.48 -7.30 -4.47
N PHE A 102 -1.18 -7.29 -5.77
CA PHE A 102 -2.22 -7.17 -6.79
C PHE A 102 -3.00 -8.48 -6.78
N LEU A 103 -4.16 -8.47 -6.12
CA LEU A 103 -5.13 -9.54 -6.23
C LEU A 103 -5.92 -9.22 -7.50
N GLU A 104 -5.77 -10.04 -8.55
CA GLU A 104 -6.68 -9.98 -9.70
C GLU A 104 -8.10 -10.10 -9.15
N SER A 105 -8.87 -9.03 -9.28
CA SER A 105 -10.30 -9.04 -9.04
C SER A 105 -10.90 -10.09 -9.98
N GLU A 106 -11.80 -10.96 -9.49
CA GLU A 106 -12.56 -11.85 -10.39
C GLU A 106 -13.37 -11.07 -11.45
N GLU A 107 -13.52 -9.76 -11.27
CA GLU A 107 -14.16 -8.82 -12.20
C GLU A 107 -13.30 -8.50 -13.45
N ASP A 108 -11.97 -8.63 -13.38
CA ASP A 108 -11.07 -8.38 -14.52
C ASP A 108 -10.91 -9.63 -15.44
N ALA A 109 -11.51 -10.76 -15.07
CA ALA A 109 -11.42 -12.02 -15.82
C ALA A 109 -12.42 -12.16 -16.98
N PHE A 110 -13.16 -11.10 -17.34
CA PHE A 110 -14.24 -11.14 -18.34
C PHE A 110 -14.03 -10.20 -19.53
N GLU A 111 -12.87 -10.25 -20.20
CA GLU A 111 -12.73 -9.75 -21.58
C GLU A 111 -11.87 -10.68 -22.45
N GLU A 112 -12.24 -11.97 -22.49
CA GLU A 112 -11.96 -12.82 -23.66
C GLU A 112 -13.31 -13.31 -24.22
N GLU A 113 -14.07 -12.42 -24.87
CA GLU A 113 -15.00 -12.92 -25.89
C GLU A 113 -14.15 -13.44 -27.05
N GLU A 114 -13.90 -14.75 -27.04
CA GLU A 114 -13.48 -15.46 -28.24
C GLU A 114 -14.54 -15.21 -29.32
N GLY A 115 -14.16 -14.41 -30.32
CA GLY A 115 -14.93 -14.27 -31.56
C GLY A 115 -14.94 -15.62 -32.28
N ASP A 116 -15.99 -16.40 -32.04
CA ASP A 116 -16.32 -17.60 -32.80
C ASP A 116 -16.79 -17.19 -34.20
N ASP A 117 -15.84 -16.93 -35.12
CA ASP A 117 -16.13 -16.86 -36.55
C ASP A 117 -16.19 -18.30 -37.10
N ASP A 118 -17.37 -18.92 -36.98
CA ASP A 118 -17.77 -20.12 -37.72
C ASP A 118 -17.93 -19.80 -39.21
N ASP A 119 -16.83 -19.85 -39.97
CA ASP A 119 -16.88 -19.91 -41.44
C ASP A 119 -16.72 -21.38 -41.90
N THR A 120 -17.79 -22.16 -41.68
CA THR A 120 -17.99 -23.45 -42.34
C THR A 120 -18.23 -23.26 -43.85
N TYR A 121 -17.18 -23.32 -44.66
CA TYR A 121 -17.31 -23.54 -46.11
C TYR A 121 -17.36 -25.04 -46.40
N SER A 122 -18.56 -25.55 -46.71
CA SER A 122 -18.80 -26.87 -47.29
C SER A 122 -18.71 -26.82 -48.82
N TYR A 123 -17.71 -27.54 -49.36
CA TYR A 123 -17.50 -28.08 -50.73
C TYR A 123 -17.97 -27.31 -51.97
#